data_AF-A0A972XJM4-F1
#
_entry.id   AF-A0A972XJM4-F1
#
_cell.length_a   1.000
_cell.length_b   1.000
_cell.length_c   1.000
_cell.angle_alpha   90.00
_cell.angle_beta   90.00
_cell.angle_gamma   90.00
#
_symmetry.space_group_name_H-M   'P 1'
#
loop_
_entity.id
_entity.type
_entity.pdbx_description
1 polymer ?
#
loop_
_entity_poly.entity_id
_entity_poly.type
_entity_poly.pdbx_seq_one_letter_code
_entity_poly.pdbx_strand_id
1 'polypeptide(L)' 'MTHLSILIQQIKVRREILKITQQELADLSGVGLRTLKQFEAGKANPTFNTLQKMADILGLELVLQVKKLNS' A
#
# COMPACT_ATOMS: atom_id res chain seq x y z
N MET A 1 6.63 -11.33 11.77
CA MET A 1 6.23 -10.54 10.58
C MET A 1 5.31 -9.42 11.04
N THR A 2 5.63 -8.17 10.71
CA THR A 2 4.80 -7.01 11.11
C THR A 2 3.66 -6.84 10.10
N HIS A 3 2.45 -6.47 10.54
CA HIS A 3 1.29 -6.29 9.65
C HIS A 3 1.57 -5.32 8.48
N LEU A 4 2.46 -4.35 8.70
CA LEU A 4 2.88 -3.38 7.68
C LEU A 4 3.59 -4.05 6.48
N SER A 5 4.41 -5.08 6.70
CA SER A 5 5.12 -5.74 5.60
C SER A 5 4.16 -6.47 4.65
N ILE A 6 3.08 -7.02 5.19
CA ILE A 6 2.02 -7.69 4.42
C ILE A 6 1.31 -6.67 3.53
N LEU A 7 0.94 -5.51 4.08
CA LEU A 7 0.29 -4.44 3.31
C LEU A 7 1.19 -3.92 2.19
N ILE A 8 2.47 -3.69 2.48
CA ILE A 8 3.46 -3.27 1.47
C ILE A 8 3.53 -4.29 0.33
N GLN A 9 3.61 -5.58 0.66
CA GLN A 9 3.69 -6.63 -0.34
C GLN A 9 2.42 -6.70 -1.19
N GLN A 10 1.24 -6.60 -0.58
CA GLN A 10 -0.05 -6.62 -1.30
C GLN A 10 -0.15 -5.46 -2.30
N ILE A 11 0.17 -4.23 -1.86
CA ILE A 11 0.15 -3.05 -2.72
C ILE A 11 1.15 -3.19 -3.86
N LYS A 12 2.39 -3.61 -3.58
CA LYS A 12 3.44 -3.75 -4.59
C LYS A 12 3.09 -4.80 -5.64
N VAL A 13 2.66 -5.99 -5.21
CA VAL A 13 2.26 -7.08 -6.12
C VAL A 13 1.09 -6.64 -6.99
N ARG A 14 0.07 -6.00 -6.41
CA ARG A 14 -1.08 -5.51 -7.18
C ARG A 14 -0.69 -4.46 -8.21
N ARG A 15 0.19 -3.53 -7.83
CA ARG A 15 0.74 -2.51 -8.72
C ARG A 15 1.48 -3.14 -9.91
N GLU A 16 2.32 -4.15 -9.66
CA GLU A 16 3.06 -4.88 -10.69
C GLU A 16 2.11 -5.66 -11.64
N ILE A 17 1.05 -6.28 -11.11
CA ILE A 17 0.02 -6.96 -11.92
C ILE A 17 -0.69 -5.97 -12.86
N LEU A 18 -0.99 -4.76 -12.36
CA LEU A 18 -1.60 -3.69 -13.16
C LEU A 18 -0.61 -2.99 -14.11
N LYS A 19 0.68 -3.34 -14.04
CA LYS A 19 1.77 -2.69 -14.79
C LYS A 19 1.85 -1.17 -14.56
N ILE A 20 1.48 -0.73 -13.35
CA ILE A 20 1.55 0.66 -12.93
C ILE A 20 2.93 0.91 -12.31
N THR A 21 3.59 1.98 -12.69
CA THR A 21 4.86 2.42 -12.09
C THR A 21 4.61 3.12 -10.74
N GLN A 22 5.66 3.27 -9.93
CA GLN A 22 5.55 4.07 -8.71
C GLN A 22 5.20 5.54 -9.02
N GLN A 23 5.68 6.06 -10.16
CA GLN A 23 5.35 7.42 -10.60
C GLN A 23 3.86 7.56 -10.89
N GLU A 24 3.32 6.67 -11.73
CA GLU A 24 1.89 6.69 -12.09
C GLU A 24 1.00 6.50 -10.86
N LEU A 25 1.34 5.58 -9.95
CA LEU A 25 0.55 5.42 -8.72
C LEU A 25 0.60 6.68 -7.85
N ALA A 26 1.76 7.32 -7.72
CA ALA A 26 1.90 8.57 -6.98
C ALA A 26 1.02 9.69 -7.59
N ASP A 27 1.06 9.83 -8.91
CA ASP A 27 0.32 10.86 -9.64
C ASP A 27 -1.20 10.62 -9.56
N LEU A 28 -1.65 9.38 -9.78
CA LEU A 28 -3.07 9.01 -9.72
C LEU A 28 -3.66 9.07 -8.32
N SER A 29 -2.89 8.70 -7.29
CA SER A 29 -3.35 8.72 -5.89
C SER A 29 -3.21 10.10 -5.23
N GLY A 30 -2.48 11.04 -5.86
CA GLY A 30 -2.09 12.31 -5.25
C GLY A 30 -1.17 12.13 -4.02
N VAL A 31 -0.51 10.97 -3.90
CA VAL A 31 0.47 10.69 -2.86
C VAL A 31 1.85 11.05 -3.39
N GLY A 32 2.64 11.80 -2.63
CA GLY A 32 3.99 12.14 -3.06
C GLY A 32 4.85 10.90 -3.34
N LEU A 33 5.54 10.88 -4.49
CA LEU A 33 6.39 9.76 -4.91
C LEU A 33 7.39 9.31 -3.83
N ARG A 34 7.99 10.28 -3.12
CA ARG A 34 8.92 10.00 -2.02
C ARG A 34 8.25 9.16 -0.92
N THR A 35 7.02 9.51 -0.56
CA THR A 35 6.22 8.80 0.44
C THR A 35 5.93 7.37 -0.02
N LEU A 36 5.50 7.19 -1.28
CA LEU A 36 5.26 5.87 -1.85
C LEU A 36 6.53 5.01 -1.88
N LYS A 37 7.68 5.57 -2.28
CA LYS A 37 8.97 4.87 -2.29
C LYS A 37 9.40 4.44 -0.89
N GLN A 38 9.26 5.32 0.10
CA GLN A 38 9.60 5.00 1.48
C GLN A 38 8.65 3.95 2.07
N PHE A 39 7.37 4.01 1.71
CA PHE A 39 6.39 3.00 2.07
C PHE A 39 6.73 1.63 1.48
N GLU A 40 6.95 1.52 0.16
CA GLU A 40 7.31 0.24 -0.47
C GLU A 40 8.66 -0.31 0.01
N ALA A 41 9.55 0.55 0.50
CA ALA A 41 10.82 0.15 1.13
C ALA A 41 10.70 -0.23 2.62
N GLY A 42 9.50 -0.17 3.22
CA GLY A 42 9.28 -0.45 4.64
C GLY A 42 9.84 0.61 5.61
N LYS A 43 10.18 1.80 5.10
CA LYS A 43 10.79 2.91 5.85
C LYS A 43 9.78 3.95 6.32
N ALA A 44 8.53 3.88 5.86
CA ALA A 44 7.47 4.80 6.25
C ALA A 44 6.21 4.05 6.67
N ASN A 45 5.53 4.58 7.69
CA ASN A 45 4.19 4.15 8.09
C ASN A 45 3.17 5.16 7.56
N PRO A 46 2.45 4.86 6.47
CA PRO A 46 1.50 5.80 5.88
C PRO A 46 0.29 5.99 6.79
N THR A 47 -0.37 7.14 6.65
CA THR A 47 -1.68 7.33 7.28
C THR A 47 -2.72 6.44 6.57
N PHE A 48 -3.83 6.19 7.24
CA PHE A 48 -4.96 5.47 6.65
C PHE A 48 -5.42 6.11 5.33
N ASN A 49 -5.53 7.44 5.28
CA ASN A 49 -5.93 8.18 4.07
C ASN A 49 -4.96 7.93 2.90
N THR A 50 -3.64 7.93 3.15
CA THR A 50 -2.64 7.62 2.13
C THR A 50 -2.78 6.18 1.63
N LEU A 51 -2.97 5.23 2.55
CA LEU A 51 -3.15 3.82 2.22
C LEU A 51 -4.41 3.61 1.37
N GLN A 52 -5.52 4.26 1.74
CA GLN A 52 -6.79 4.18 1.03
C GLN A 52 -6.67 4.76 -0.39
N LYS A 53 -6.07 5.94 -0.54
CA LYS A 53 -5.84 6.53 -1.88
C LYS A 53 -5.04 5.60 -2.81
N MET A 54 -4.01 4.93 -2.30
CA MET A 54 -3.26 3.95 -3.09
C MET A 54 -4.11 2.71 -3.41
N ALA A 55 -4.88 2.22 -2.43
CA ALA A 55 -5.76 1.07 -2.60
C ALA A 55 -6.84 1.32 -3.67
N ASP A 56 -7.48 2.50 -3.65
CA ASP A 56 -8.53 2.89 -4.59
C ASP A 56 -8.03 2.83 -6.05
N ILE A 57 -6.85 3.39 -6.34
CA ILE A 57 -6.24 3.35 -7.67
C ILE A 57 -5.89 1.92 -8.10
N LEU A 58 -5.50 1.07 -7.15
CA LEU A 58 -5.15 -0.31 -7.40
C LEU A 58 -6.37 -1.25 -7.44
N GLY A 59 -7.59 -0.72 -7.25
CA GLY A 59 -8.81 -1.51 -7.14
C GLY A 59 -8.76 -2.49 -5.97
N LEU A 60 -8.20 -2.04 -4.85
CA LEU A 60 -8.12 -2.78 -3.59
C LEU A 60 -9.05 -2.12 -2.56
N GLU A 61 -9.54 -2.94 -1.64
CA GLU A 61 -10.35 -2.48 -0.51
C GLU A 61 -9.63 -2.81 0.80
N LEU A 62 -9.63 -1.85 1.73
CA LEU A 62 -9.09 -2.04 3.07
C LEU A 62 -10.17 -2.64 3.98
N VAL A 63 -9.94 -3.87 4.43
CA VAL A 63 -10.86 -4.59 5.31
C VAL A 63 -10.25 -4.85 6.67
N LEU A 64 -11.06 -4.74 7.72
CA LEU A 64 -10.69 -5.19 9.06
C LEU A 64 -10.97 -6.69 9.18
N GLN A 65 -10.02 -7.42 9.76
CA GLN A 65 -10.15 -8.84 10.01
C GLN A 65 -9.96 -9.14 11.50
N VAL A 66 -10.65 -10.17 12.00
CA VAL A 66 -10.48 -10.63 13.38
C VAL A 66 -9.02 -11.03 13.60
N LYS A 67 -8.40 -10.46 14.63
CA LYS A 67 -7.03 -10.79 14.99
C LYS A 67 -6.97 -12.26 15.41
N LYS A 68 -6.25 -13.08 14.64
CA LYS A 68 -5.93 -14.45 15.05
C LYS A 68 -4.95 -14.36 16.23
N LEU A 69 -5.38 -14.81 17.40
CA LEU A 69 -4.47 -15.10 18.49
C LEU A 69 -3.72 -16.37 18.09
N ASN A 70 -2.43 -16.25 17.82
CA ASN A 70 -1.59 -17.44 17.64
C ASN A 70 -1.63 -18.19 18.99
N SER A 71 -2.31 -19.34 19.04
CA SER A 71 -2.06 -20.37 20.06
C SER A 71 -0.79 -21.12 19.72
#